data_AF-A0A970CR16-F1
#
_entry.id   AF-A0A970CR16-F1
#
_cell.length_a   1.000
_cell.length_b   1.000
_cell.length_c   1.000
_cell.angle_alpha   90.00
_cell.angle_beta   90.00
_cell.angle_gamma   90.00
#
_symmetry.space_group_name_H-M   'P 1'
#
loop_
_entity.id
_entity.type
_entity.pdbx_description
1 polymer ?
#
loop_
_entity_poly.entity_id
_entity_poly.type
_entity_poly.pdbx_seq_one_letter_code
_entity_poly.pdbx_strand_id
1 'polypeptide(L)' 'MIITETISLKTSGVCDVVNITHHVEAIVSKSNIKNGNVTVFVPGSTAGVTTIEYEPGLVADIKEA' A
#
# COMPACT_ATOMS: atom_id res chain seq x y z
N MET A 1 -15.20 -12.87 -10.55
CA MET A 1 -15.61 -11.55 -9.99
C MET A 1 -14.38 -10.69 -9.91
N ILE A 2 -14.46 -9.43 -10.36
CA ILE A 2 -13.36 -8.47 -10.28
C ILE A 2 -13.91 -7.26 -9.53
N ILE A 3 -13.19 -6.81 -8.51
CA ILE A 3 -13.52 -5.64 -7.69
C ILE A 3 -12.33 -4.69 -7.78
N THR A 4 -12.62 -3.43 -8.07
CA THR A 4 -11.61 -2.37 -8.18
C THR A 4 -11.98 -1.27 -7.20
N GLU A 5 -11.05 -0.95 -6.31
CA GLU A 5 -11.19 0.08 -5.29
C GLU A 5 -10.00 1.05 -5.35
N THR A 6 -10.16 2.25 -4.79
CA THR A 6 -9.10 3.27 -4.75
C THR A 6 -8.82 3.68 -3.31
N ILE A 7 -7.52 3.71 -2.96
CA ILE A 7 -7.05 4.28 -1.69
C ILE A 7 -6.46 5.66 -2.00
N SER A 8 -7.03 6.71 -1.43
CA SER A 8 -6.50 8.07 -1.54
C SER A 8 -5.71 8.43 -0.28
N LEU A 9 -4.46 8.82 -0.46
CA LEU A 9 -3.54 9.16 0.62
C LEU A 9 -3.01 10.58 0.45
N LYS A 10 -2.78 11.25 1.58
CA LYS A 10 -2.04 12.50 1.63
C LYS A 10 -0.68 12.20 2.24
N THR A 11 0.39 12.57 1.53
CA THR A 11 1.76 12.37 2.00
C THR A 11 2.35 13.67 2.51
N SER A 12 3.38 13.56 3.34
CA SER A 12 4.18 14.68 3.85
C SER A 12 5.22 15.19 2.84
N GLY A 13 5.31 14.57 1.66
CA GLY A 13 6.37 14.80 0.67
C GLY A 13 7.67 14.07 1.04
N VAL A 14 8.66 14.13 0.13
CA VAL A 14 10.05 13.61 0.29
C VAL A 14 10.13 12.21 0.95
N CYS A 15 10.06 11.16 0.13
CA CYS A 15 10.18 9.75 0.56
C CYS A 15 9.30 9.39 1.78
N ASP A 16 8.03 9.79 1.75
CA ASP A 16 7.10 9.41 2.82
C ASP A 16 6.69 7.93 2.70
N VAL A 17 6.85 7.18 3.79
CA VAL A 17 6.59 5.73 3.83
C VAL A 17 5.30 5.49 4.59
N VAL A 18 4.22 5.22 3.86
CA VAL A 18 2.87 5.06 4.41
C VAL A 18 2.50 3.59 4.44
N ASN A 19 2.17 3.05 5.62
CA ASN A 19 1.64 1.71 5.76
C ASN A 19 0.17 1.66 5.28
N ILE A 20 -0.10 0.89 4.23
CA ILE A 20 -1.43 0.73 3.63
C ILE A 20 -2.08 -0.63 3.92
N THR A 21 -1.46 -1.49 4.73
CA THR A 21 -1.92 -2.87 4.98
C THR A 21 -3.38 -2.90 5.41
N HIS A 22 -3.76 -2.10 6.41
CA HIS A 22 -5.15 -2.06 6.89
C HIS A 22 -6.17 -1.56 5.86
N HIS A 23 -5.76 -0.70 4.92
CA HIS A 23 -6.63 -0.26 3.84
C HIS A 23 -6.91 -1.42 2.87
N VAL A 24 -5.86 -2.17 2.52
CA VAL A 24 -5.97 -3.35 1.64
C VAL A 24 -6.79 -4.45 2.33
N GLU A 25 -6.52 -4.74 3.60
CA GLU A 25 -7.28 -5.72 4.41
C GLU A 25 -8.78 -5.39 4.46
N ALA A 26 -9.12 -4.11 4.65
CA ALA A 26 -10.52 -3.68 4.69
C ALA A 26 -11.22 -3.90 3.33
N ILE A 27 -10.54 -3.62 2.21
CA ILE A 27 -11.08 -3.85 0.86
C ILE A 27 -11.26 -5.35 0.60
N VAL A 28 -10.24 -6.15 0.90
CA VAL A 28 -10.28 -7.61 0.70
C VAL A 28 -11.39 -8.24 1.55
N SER A 29 -11.54 -7.82 2.80
CA SER A 29 -12.59 -8.31 3.70
C SER A 29 -14.00 -8.01 3.18
N LYS A 30 -14.20 -6.83 2.57
CA LYS A 30 -15.49 -6.42 1.97
C LYS A 30 -15.78 -7.12 0.64
N SER A 31 -14.74 -7.60 -0.05
CA SER A 31 -14.87 -8.21 -1.38
C SER A 31 -15.65 -9.53 -1.40
N ASN A 32 -15.75 -10.22 -0.26
CA ASN A 32 -16.28 -11.59 -0.14
C ASN A 32 -15.59 -12.64 -1.04
N ILE A 33 -14.44 -12.31 -1.66
CA ILE A 33 -13.61 -13.25 -2.41
C ILE A 33 -12.83 -14.11 -1.42
N LYS A 34 -13.04 -15.43 -1.45
CA LYS A 34 -12.36 -16.37 -0.55
C LYS A 34 -10.99 -16.81 -1.07
N ASN A 35 -10.84 -16.95 -2.38
CA ASN A 35 -9.61 -17.36 -3.03
C ASN A 35 -9.43 -16.52 -4.31
N GLY A 36 -8.26 -15.91 -4.47
CA GLY A 36 -7.96 -15.03 -5.60
C GLY A 36 -6.66 -14.27 -5.39
N ASN A 37 -6.41 -13.31 -6.29
CA ASN A 37 -5.23 -12.44 -6.24
C ASN A 37 -5.65 -11.01 -5.95
N VAL A 38 -4.79 -10.27 -5.25
CA VAL A 38 -4.91 -8.82 -5.02
C VAL A 38 -3.78 -8.14 -5.74
N THR A 39 -4.11 -7.21 -6.64
CA THR A 39 -3.12 -6.36 -7.29
C THR A 39 -3.18 -4.98 -6.65
N VAL A 40 -2.09 -4.57 -6.01
CA VAL A 40 -1.93 -3.20 -5.49
C VAL A 40 -1.06 -2.42 -6.47
N PHE A 41 -1.58 -1.31 -6.97
CA PHE A 41 -0.93 -0.55 -8.03
C PHE A 41 -1.01 0.95 -7.74
N VAL A 42 0.12 1.64 -7.88
CA VAL A 42 0.18 3.10 -7.88
C VAL A 42 0.32 3.58 -9.33
N PRO A 43 -0.62 4.38 -9.85
CA PRO A 43 -0.58 4.80 -11.26
C PRO A 43 0.44 5.91 -11.55
N GLY A 44 0.98 6.57 -10.52
CA GLY A 44 1.96 7.65 -10.67
C GLY A 44 3.39 7.15 -10.80
N SER A 45 4.25 7.93 -11.47
CA SER A 45 5.67 7.59 -11.68
C SER A 45 6.59 7.97 -10.51
N THR A 46 6.11 8.74 -9.54
CA THR A 46 6.90 9.30 -8.43
C THR A 46 6.65 8.60 -7.10
N ALA A 47 5.99 7.44 -7.12
CA ALA A 47 5.71 6.62 -5.95
C ALA A 47 5.90 5.13 -6.31
N GLY A 48 6.16 4.32 -5.29
CA GLY A 48 6.27 2.87 -5.42
C GLY A 48 5.36 2.16 -4.42
N VAL A 49 5.05 0.90 -4.73
CA VAL A 49 4.41 -0.02 -3.78
C VAL A 49 5.40 -1.14 -3.51
N THR A 50 5.65 -1.43 -2.24
CA THR A 50 6.50 -2.52 -1.81
C THR A 50 5.91 -3.18 -0.57
N THR A 51 6.44 -4.34 -0.21
CA THR A 51 6.12 -5.06 1.01
C THR A 51 7.39 -5.18 1.84
N ILE A 52 7.33 -4.71 3.08
CA ILE A 52 8.42 -4.79 4.05
C ILE A 52 7.82 -4.80 5.46
N GLU A 53 8.58 -5.25 6.46
CA GLU A 53 8.20 -5.04 7.86
C GLU A 53 8.15 -3.52 8.15
N TYR A 54 7.01 -3.07 8.68
CA TYR A 54 6.79 -1.66 8.99
C TYR A 54 7.21 -1.36 10.42
N GLU A 55 8.52 -1.19 10.60
CA GLU A 55 9.13 -0.79 11.87
C GLU A 55 10.00 0.47 11.68
N PRO A 56 10.23 1.27 12.74
CA PRO A 56 10.89 2.56 12.61
C PRO A 56 12.26 2.56 11.92
N GLY A 57 13.10 1.54 12.14
CA GLY A 57 14.44 1.39 11.56
C GLY A 57 14.40 1.22 10.05
N LEU A 58 13.68 0.20 9.54
CA LEU A 58 13.52 -0.06 8.12
C LEU A 58 12.84 1.10 7.38
N VAL A 59 11.92 1.81 8.04
CA VAL A 59 11.33 3.04 7.48
C VAL A 59 12.37 4.14 7.34
N ALA A 60 13.31 4.27 8.28
CA ALA A 60 14.42 5.21 8.16
C ALA A 60 15.39 4.78 7.05
N ASP A 61 15.73 3.49 6.97
CA ASP A 61 16.61 2.95 5.93
C ASP A 61 16.09 3.24 4.52
N ILE A 62 14.78 3.09 4.27
CA ILE A 62 14.14 3.43 2.98
C ILE A 62 14.26 4.93 2.66
N LYS A 63 14.21 5.79 3.67
CA LYS A 63 14.29 7.24 3.49
C LYS A 63 15.71 7.73 3.18
N GLU A 64 16.72 6.95 3.55
CA GLU A 64 18.13 7.27 3.35
C GLU A 64 18.75 6.65 2.08
N ALA A 65 18.07 5.66 1.47
CA ALA A 65 18.50 4.99 0.24
C ALA A 65 18.47 5.90 -1.00
#